data_AF-A0A9W5WVX9-F1
#
_entry.id   AF-A0A9W5WVX9-F1
#
_cell.length_a   1.000
_cell.length_b   1.000
_cell.length_c   1.000
_cell.angle_alpha   90.00
_cell.angle_beta   90.00
_cell.angle_gamma   90.00
#
_symmetry.space_group_name_H-M   'P 1'
#
loop_
_entity.id
_entity.type
_entity.pdbx_description
1 polymer ?
#
loop_
_entity_poly.entity_id
_entity_poly.type
_entity_poly.pdbx_seq_one_letter_code
_entity_poly.pdbx_strand_id
1 'polypeptide(L)'
;MVEDSQAGLTSSLRDVTEQLFEIATGMQFQVYKLEFPRCFYGMTFVEICHYLYKAKNMFLLGLVSNNSCILNPVFETIGVEGEGDVYYGLVLAKSLMDVHHVSLLQNPNLEPFKYEFDGYKTDVSLEVSNCIPENHGETNEENKHPSVTPLNGIYKVDGYEDAMSLFSRPQLQLILVCGWVVDMHRFLTSLLVDNNTNVICLAPLDLVEGIGSLPLSSFRHAVVYMDGSAMDINTLVTAGVLQATCIVVLNSEQSALASNKRHLSKDSQVLFVRHLVKHIDVTHSRQSRPVHIIMDIQHSSCLEYLDPSLVSSMDASCKRHAMNRLWQNFGEFMTSYEMASGTIFVQDMLYGLLAHSYVPSSNSVGYDTIQKLLDNGSTIRNRISLERIPAKFNHETFKSLFIHHISVEHKICIGILRTYQDPLNSEFKQLILVAPQPSFNLHPDDEVYVVEPNVVSK
;
A
#
# COMPACT_ATOMS: atom_id res chain seq x y z
N MET A 1 -8.02 -21.16 40.47
CA MET A 1 -6.74 -20.56 40.02
C MET A 1 -6.10 -21.24 38.81
N VAL A 2 -6.41 -22.51 38.47
CA VAL A 2 -5.94 -23.14 37.21
C VAL A 2 -7.01 -23.05 36.10
N GLU A 3 -8.29 -22.95 36.44
CA GLU A 3 -9.39 -22.88 35.46
C GLU A 3 -9.55 -21.49 34.80
N ASP A 4 -9.29 -20.39 35.51
CA ASP A 4 -9.39 -19.04 34.94
C ASP A 4 -8.34 -18.76 33.84
N SER A 5 -7.17 -19.40 33.93
CA SER A 5 -6.10 -19.28 32.92
C SER A 5 -6.41 -20.06 31.64
N GLN A 6 -7.18 -21.15 31.71
CA GLN A 6 -7.61 -21.90 30.53
C GLN A 6 -8.80 -21.24 29.81
N ALA A 7 -9.70 -20.59 30.56
CA ALA A 7 -10.80 -19.82 29.97
C ALA A 7 -10.30 -18.60 29.17
N GLY A 8 -9.32 -17.85 29.68
CA GLY A 8 -8.72 -16.71 28.96
C GLY A 8 -7.95 -17.12 27.69
N LEU A 9 -7.29 -18.28 27.70
CA LEU A 9 -6.55 -18.79 26.53
C LEU A 9 -7.48 -19.30 25.41
N THR A 10 -8.67 -19.78 25.78
CA THR A 10 -9.65 -20.29 24.81
C THR A 10 -10.45 -19.18 24.15
N SER A 11 -10.72 -18.07 24.86
CA SER A 11 -11.27 -16.85 24.25
C SER A 11 -10.27 -16.20 23.30
N SER A 12 -9.00 -16.07 23.71
CA SER A 12 -7.96 -15.45 22.87
C SER A 12 -7.74 -16.21 21.56
N LEU A 13 -7.76 -17.55 21.58
CA LEU A 13 -7.64 -18.37 20.37
C LEU A 13 -8.83 -18.25 19.43
N ARG A 14 -10.04 -18.08 19.98
CA ARG A 14 -11.24 -17.86 19.17
C ARG A 14 -11.16 -16.50 18.46
N ASP A 15 -10.75 -15.46 19.16
CA ASP A 15 -10.61 -14.12 18.59
C ASP A 15 -9.55 -14.09 17.49
N VAL A 16 -8.40 -14.77 17.69
CA VAL A 16 -7.39 -14.98 16.64
C VAL A 16 -8.00 -15.66 15.42
N THR A 17 -8.79 -16.71 15.63
CA THR A 17 -9.38 -17.48 14.53
C THR A 17 -10.39 -16.65 13.73
N GLU A 18 -11.21 -15.84 14.40
CA GLU A 18 -12.17 -14.94 13.74
C GLU A 18 -11.44 -13.87 12.92
N GLN A 19 -10.40 -13.23 13.48
CA GLN A 19 -9.58 -12.24 12.76
C GLN A 19 -8.86 -12.85 11.54
N LEU A 20 -8.28 -14.04 11.69
CA LEU A 20 -7.62 -14.75 10.60
C LEU A 20 -8.60 -15.16 9.50
N PHE A 21 -9.81 -15.55 9.86
CA PHE A 21 -10.83 -15.92 8.89
C PHE A 21 -11.21 -14.73 7.99
N GLU A 22 -11.31 -13.53 8.56
CA GLU A 22 -11.58 -12.31 7.79
C GLU A 22 -10.43 -11.98 6.81
N ILE A 23 -9.19 -12.04 7.28
CA ILE A 23 -7.99 -11.84 6.45
C ILE A 23 -7.95 -12.87 5.30
N ALA A 24 -8.09 -14.15 5.64
CA ALA A 24 -8.05 -15.24 4.67
C ALA A 24 -9.19 -15.15 3.65
N THR A 25 -10.35 -14.61 4.03
CA THR A 25 -11.47 -14.38 3.11
C THR A 25 -11.12 -13.33 2.05
N GLY A 26 -10.43 -12.26 2.44
CA GLY A 26 -9.94 -11.24 1.50
C GLY A 26 -8.84 -11.75 0.57
N MET A 27 -7.93 -12.59 1.08
CA MET A 27 -6.85 -13.20 0.31
C MET A 27 -7.31 -14.12 -0.84
N GLN A 28 -8.58 -14.56 -0.83
CA GLN A 28 -9.14 -15.34 -1.93
C GLN A 28 -9.35 -14.49 -3.20
N PHE A 29 -9.41 -13.17 -3.08
CA PHE A 29 -9.60 -12.30 -4.23
C PHE A 29 -8.28 -12.11 -4.99
N GLN A 30 -8.36 -12.27 -6.30
CA GLN A 30 -7.26 -12.04 -7.22
C GLN A 30 -7.67 -11.02 -8.27
N VAL A 31 -6.68 -10.36 -8.86
CA VAL A 31 -6.89 -9.39 -9.93
C VAL A 31 -6.92 -10.11 -11.28
N TYR A 32 -7.96 -9.87 -12.06
CA TYR A 32 -8.11 -10.42 -13.41
C TYR A 32 -8.43 -9.32 -14.42
N LYS A 33 -8.14 -9.59 -15.69
CA LYS A 33 -8.67 -8.84 -16.83
C LYS A 33 -10.00 -9.47 -17.25
N LEU A 34 -11.03 -8.64 -17.36
CA LEU A 34 -12.36 -9.00 -17.83
C LEU A 34 -12.54 -8.44 -19.23
N GLU A 35 -12.86 -9.31 -20.19
CA GLU A 35 -13.39 -8.88 -21.47
C GLU A 35 -14.87 -8.53 -21.29
N PHE A 36 -15.25 -7.31 -21.65
CA PHE A 36 -16.61 -6.86 -21.48
C PHE A 36 -17.55 -7.56 -22.48
N PRO A 37 -18.63 -8.19 -22.02
CA PRO A 37 -19.64 -8.73 -22.92
C PRO A 37 -20.34 -7.59 -23.68
N ARG A 38 -20.84 -7.89 -24.88
CA ARG A 38 -21.55 -6.91 -25.73
C ARG A 38 -22.76 -6.27 -25.03
N CYS A 39 -23.34 -6.95 -24.04
CA CYS A 39 -24.47 -6.41 -23.29
C CYS A 39 -24.11 -5.23 -22.38
N PHE A 40 -22.83 -5.00 -22.09
CA PHE A 40 -22.36 -3.83 -21.34
C PHE A 40 -21.98 -2.66 -22.25
N TYR A 41 -22.03 -2.82 -23.57
CA TYR A 41 -21.68 -1.74 -24.48
C TYR A 41 -22.75 -0.65 -24.41
N GLY A 42 -22.31 0.59 -24.24
CA GLY A 42 -23.17 1.76 -23.99
C GLY A 42 -23.56 1.98 -22.52
N MET A 43 -23.14 1.11 -21.59
CA MET A 43 -23.28 1.36 -20.15
C MET A 43 -22.10 2.20 -19.64
N THR A 44 -22.38 3.01 -18.63
CA THR A 44 -21.34 3.76 -17.89
C THR A 44 -20.54 2.80 -17.00
N PHE A 45 -19.28 3.15 -16.73
CA PHE A 45 -18.42 2.39 -15.83
C PHE A 45 -19.08 2.14 -14.45
N VAL A 46 -19.74 3.16 -13.90
CA VAL A 46 -20.44 3.11 -12.60
C VAL A 46 -21.59 2.09 -12.59
N GLU A 47 -22.38 2.03 -13.66
CA GLU A 47 -23.48 1.05 -13.79
C GLU A 47 -22.94 -0.39 -13.80
N ILE A 48 -21.83 -0.61 -14.50
CA ILE A 48 -21.19 -1.92 -14.56
C ILE A 48 -20.60 -2.30 -13.19
N CYS A 49 -19.95 -1.37 -12.49
CA CYS A 49 -19.49 -1.58 -11.12
C CYS A 49 -20.63 -2.04 -10.20
N HIS A 50 -21.77 -1.35 -10.24
CA HIS A 50 -22.95 -1.71 -9.46
C HIS A 50 -23.47 -3.11 -9.80
N TYR A 51 -23.57 -3.44 -11.08
CA TYR A 51 -24.03 -4.74 -11.54
C TYR A 51 -23.11 -5.87 -11.06
N LEU A 52 -21.80 -5.74 -11.29
CA LEU A 52 -20.81 -6.77 -10.96
C LEU A 52 -20.74 -7.03 -9.46
N TYR A 53 -20.77 -5.97 -8.65
CA TYR A 53 -20.78 -6.13 -7.20
C TYR A 53 -22.06 -6.80 -6.71
N LYS A 54 -23.23 -6.35 -7.19
CA LYS A 54 -24.53 -6.87 -6.75
C LYS A 54 -24.76 -8.33 -7.17
N ALA A 55 -24.41 -8.68 -8.40
CA ALA A 55 -24.72 -9.98 -8.99
C ALA A 55 -23.66 -11.04 -8.68
N LYS A 56 -22.38 -10.65 -8.59
CA LYS A 56 -21.24 -11.58 -8.52
C LYS A 56 -20.27 -11.30 -7.39
N ASN A 57 -20.47 -10.26 -6.58
CA ASN A 57 -19.52 -9.81 -5.56
C ASN A 57 -18.11 -9.59 -6.17
N MET A 58 -18.08 -8.99 -7.35
CA MET A 58 -16.85 -8.65 -8.07
C MET A 58 -16.66 -7.13 -8.02
N PHE A 59 -15.41 -6.69 -7.83
CA PHE A 59 -15.08 -5.27 -7.77
C PHE A 59 -14.40 -4.88 -9.08
N LEU A 60 -15.06 -4.07 -9.88
CA LEU A 60 -14.44 -3.46 -11.06
C LEU A 60 -13.65 -2.23 -10.60
N LEU A 61 -12.33 -2.27 -10.75
CA LEU A 61 -11.40 -1.25 -10.26
C LEU A 61 -11.11 -0.18 -11.31
N GLY A 62 -11.07 -0.56 -12.58
CA GLY A 62 -10.64 0.33 -13.65
C GLY A 62 -10.67 -0.31 -15.02
N LEU A 63 -10.11 0.41 -15.98
CA LEU A 63 -9.97 -0.01 -17.38
C LEU A 63 -8.49 -0.14 -17.74
N VAL A 64 -8.16 -1.20 -18.46
CA VAL A 64 -6.80 -1.51 -18.90
C VAL A 64 -6.81 -1.68 -20.40
N SER A 65 -5.97 -0.90 -21.08
CA SER A 65 -5.63 -1.10 -22.48
C SER A 65 -4.17 -1.55 -22.62
N ASN A 66 -3.73 -1.77 -23.86
CA ASN A 66 -2.33 -2.08 -24.13
C ASN A 66 -1.38 -0.95 -23.68
N ASN A 67 -1.85 0.30 -23.68
CA ASN A 67 -1.02 1.47 -23.44
C ASN A 67 -1.31 2.18 -22.11
N SER A 68 -2.47 1.93 -21.49
CA SER A 68 -2.89 2.68 -20.30
C SER A 68 -3.61 1.79 -19.27
N CYS A 69 -3.55 2.20 -18.00
CA CYS A 69 -4.32 1.64 -16.91
C CYS A 69 -4.96 2.80 -16.15
N ILE A 70 -6.29 2.88 -16.18
CA ILE A 70 -7.07 3.98 -15.61
C ILE A 70 -7.97 3.40 -14.52
N LEU A 71 -7.69 3.76 -13.27
CA LEU A 71 -8.55 3.43 -12.15
C LEU A 71 -9.78 4.34 -12.11
N ASN A 72 -10.93 3.76 -11.75
CA ASN A 72 -12.22 4.44 -11.55
C ASN A 72 -12.56 5.57 -12.57
N PRO A 73 -12.65 5.25 -13.88
CA PRO A 73 -13.04 6.23 -14.89
C PRO A 73 -14.57 6.42 -14.92
N VAL A 74 -15.08 7.27 -14.01
CA VAL A 74 -16.52 7.49 -13.76
C VAL A 74 -17.32 7.82 -15.03
N PHE A 75 -16.75 8.63 -15.93
CA PHE A 75 -17.45 9.16 -17.10
C PHE A 75 -17.26 8.33 -18.38
N GLU A 76 -16.49 7.25 -18.33
CA GLU A 76 -16.27 6.44 -19.53
C GLU A 76 -17.42 5.46 -19.76
N THR A 77 -17.85 5.39 -21.02
CA THR A 77 -18.87 4.45 -21.51
C THR A 77 -18.20 3.35 -22.30
N ILE A 78 -18.45 2.11 -21.93
CA ILE A 78 -17.79 0.95 -22.54
C ILE A 78 -18.31 0.72 -23.96
N GLY A 79 -17.40 0.40 -24.89
CA GLY A 79 -17.77 0.05 -26.27
C GLY A 79 -18.07 1.22 -27.20
N VAL A 80 -17.81 2.46 -26.77
CA VAL A 80 -17.84 3.69 -27.60
C VAL A 80 -16.41 4.15 -27.95
N GLU A 81 -15.44 3.26 -27.79
CA GLU A 81 -14.02 3.55 -27.98
C GLU A 81 -13.70 3.87 -29.45
N GLY A 82 -12.76 4.81 -29.67
CA GLY A 82 -12.26 5.13 -31.01
C GLY A 82 -11.50 3.95 -31.65
N GLU A 83 -11.30 4.00 -32.97
CA GLU A 83 -10.57 2.96 -33.70
C GLU A 83 -9.12 2.80 -33.16
N GLY A 84 -8.87 1.78 -32.33
CA GLY A 84 -7.50 1.34 -32.01
C GLY A 84 -7.25 0.79 -30.60
N ASP A 85 -8.01 1.21 -29.58
CA ASP A 85 -7.80 0.76 -28.20
C ASP A 85 -8.96 -0.12 -27.72
N VAL A 86 -8.67 -1.39 -27.44
CA VAL A 86 -9.61 -2.29 -26.77
C VAL A 86 -9.38 -2.21 -25.28
N TYR A 87 -10.40 -1.78 -24.53
CA TYR A 87 -10.32 -1.75 -23.08
C TYR A 87 -10.85 -3.05 -22.44
N TYR A 88 -10.11 -3.54 -21.47
CA TYR A 88 -10.47 -4.64 -20.58
C TYR A 88 -10.78 -4.09 -19.19
N GLY A 89 -11.74 -4.69 -18.48
CA GLY A 89 -12.03 -4.35 -17.09
C GLY A 89 -10.98 -4.95 -16.16
N LEU A 90 -10.40 -4.16 -15.28
CA LEU A 90 -9.58 -4.66 -14.17
C LEU A 90 -10.49 -5.02 -13.01
N VAL A 91 -10.63 -6.31 -12.70
CA VAL A 91 -11.58 -6.80 -11.69
C VAL A 91 -10.89 -7.57 -10.57
N LEU A 92 -11.33 -7.35 -9.32
CA LEU A 92 -11.07 -8.26 -8.21
C LEU A 92 -12.20 -9.28 -8.11
N ALA A 93 -11.85 -10.56 -8.18
CA ALA A 93 -12.80 -11.67 -8.06
C ALA A 93 -12.17 -12.86 -7.33
N LYS A 94 -13.02 -13.73 -6.76
CA LYS A 94 -12.57 -14.96 -6.08
C LYS A 94 -12.17 -16.07 -7.05
N SER A 95 -12.69 -16.05 -8.27
CA SER A 95 -12.49 -17.13 -9.24
C SER A 95 -12.44 -16.62 -10.67
N LEU A 96 -11.50 -17.14 -11.45
CA LEU A 96 -11.44 -16.96 -12.90
C LEU A 96 -12.72 -17.45 -13.59
N MET A 97 -13.39 -18.49 -13.05
CA MET A 97 -14.63 -19.00 -13.62
C MET A 97 -15.76 -17.97 -13.56
N ASP A 98 -15.81 -17.17 -12.49
CA ASP A 98 -16.81 -16.10 -12.37
C ASP A 98 -16.56 -14.98 -13.39
N VAL A 99 -15.28 -14.62 -13.61
CA VAL A 99 -14.87 -13.66 -14.64
C VAL A 99 -15.29 -14.16 -16.04
N HIS A 100 -15.04 -15.43 -16.34
CA HIS A 100 -15.41 -16.04 -17.62
C HIS A 100 -16.93 -16.17 -17.80
N HIS A 101 -17.68 -16.44 -16.72
CA HIS A 101 -19.14 -16.41 -16.80
C HIS A 101 -19.68 -15.02 -17.12
N VAL A 102 -19.07 -13.97 -16.58
CA VAL A 102 -19.44 -12.58 -16.89
C VAL A 102 -19.12 -12.23 -18.33
N SER A 103 -17.97 -12.62 -18.86
CA SER A 103 -17.61 -12.32 -20.27
C SER A 103 -18.53 -12.98 -21.29
N LEU A 104 -19.23 -14.06 -20.92
CA LEU A 104 -20.19 -14.77 -21.77
C LEU A 104 -21.64 -14.28 -21.62
N LEU A 105 -21.92 -13.27 -20.79
CA LEU A 105 -23.29 -12.80 -20.57
C LEU A 105 -23.92 -12.24 -21.84
N GLN A 106 -25.11 -12.73 -22.18
CA GLN A 106 -25.87 -12.26 -23.34
C GLN A 106 -26.95 -11.24 -22.96
N ASN A 107 -27.47 -11.28 -21.73
CA ASN A 107 -28.51 -10.37 -21.24
C ASN A 107 -28.23 -9.91 -19.80
N PRO A 108 -28.29 -8.60 -19.51
CA PRO A 108 -28.02 -8.04 -18.17
C PRO A 108 -29.23 -8.12 -17.23
N ASN A 109 -30.44 -8.39 -17.75
CA ASN A 109 -31.73 -8.12 -17.09
C ASN A 109 -32.37 -9.28 -16.31
N LEU A 110 -31.61 -10.14 -15.63
CA LEU A 110 -32.18 -10.96 -14.55
C LEU A 110 -31.83 -10.36 -13.17
N GLU A 111 -32.56 -9.25 -12.90
CA GLU A 111 -33.02 -8.65 -11.62
C GLU A 111 -32.04 -8.04 -10.56
N PRO A 112 -32.42 -6.95 -9.83
CA PRO A 112 -33.41 -5.91 -10.15
C PRO A 112 -33.06 -4.43 -9.76
N PHE A 113 -33.88 -3.53 -10.31
CA PHE A 113 -34.23 -2.12 -9.99
C PHE A 113 -33.33 -0.93 -10.40
N LYS A 114 -33.93 -0.12 -11.29
CA LYS A 114 -33.52 1.19 -11.80
C LYS A 114 -33.93 2.30 -10.83
N TYR A 115 -33.02 3.22 -10.57
CA TYR A 115 -33.31 4.54 -10.01
C TYR A 115 -33.34 5.54 -11.16
N GLU A 116 -34.39 6.35 -11.26
CA GLU A 116 -34.47 7.43 -12.24
C GLU A 116 -33.78 8.68 -11.67
N PHE A 117 -32.90 9.27 -12.48
CA PHE A 117 -32.14 10.47 -12.18
C PHE A 117 -32.98 11.69 -12.56
N ASP A 118 -33.19 12.63 -11.63
CA ASP A 118 -33.75 13.94 -11.94
C ASP A 118 -32.69 15.04 -11.71
N GLY A 119 -32.66 16.00 -12.62
CA GLY A 119 -31.47 16.76 -13.01
C GLY A 119 -30.91 17.75 -11.98
N TYR A 120 -29.58 17.88 -11.98
CA TYR A 120 -28.86 18.98 -11.35
C TYR A 120 -28.44 20.03 -12.39
N LYS A 121 -28.75 21.30 -12.08
CA LYS A 121 -28.09 22.48 -12.65
C LYS A 121 -26.75 22.68 -11.95
N THR A 122 -25.70 22.83 -12.74
CA THR A 122 -24.36 23.23 -12.30
C THR A 122 -24.27 24.76 -12.27
N ASP A 123 -23.83 25.29 -11.13
CA ASP A 123 -23.15 26.59 -11.02
C ASP A 123 -22.33 26.54 -9.72
N VAL A 124 -21.01 26.37 -9.80
CA VAL A 124 -19.98 27.05 -8.99
C VAL A 124 -18.62 26.88 -9.69
N SER A 125 -17.88 27.98 -9.71
CA SER A 125 -16.61 28.26 -10.36
C SER A 125 -15.39 27.48 -9.86
N LEU A 126 -14.51 27.21 -10.82
CA LEU A 126 -13.15 26.72 -10.72
C LEU A 126 -12.24 27.60 -9.84
N GLU A 127 -11.49 26.99 -8.93
CA GLU A 127 -10.14 27.47 -8.58
C GLU A 127 -9.13 26.40 -8.98
N VAL A 128 -8.31 26.79 -9.95
CA VAL A 128 -7.24 26.01 -10.57
C VAL A 128 -6.01 26.09 -9.69
N SER A 129 -5.60 24.97 -9.07
CA SER A 129 -4.25 24.81 -8.55
C SER A 129 -3.38 24.16 -9.63
N ASN A 130 -2.57 25.00 -10.28
CA ASN A 130 -1.68 24.65 -11.38
C ASN A 130 -0.66 23.56 -11.00
N CYS A 131 -0.55 22.52 -11.84
CA CYS A 131 0.65 21.69 -11.94
C CYS A 131 1.74 22.47 -12.68
N ILE A 132 2.97 22.42 -12.18
CA ILE A 132 4.14 23.06 -12.81
C ILE A 132 4.60 22.18 -13.99
N PRO A 133 4.91 22.77 -15.17
CA PRO A 133 5.56 22.06 -16.26
C PRO A 133 7.04 21.79 -15.94
N GLU A 134 7.54 20.63 -16.38
CA GLU A 134 8.96 20.28 -16.34
C GLU A 134 9.80 21.37 -17.01
N ASN A 135 10.45 22.21 -16.20
CA ASN A 135 11.37 23.22 -16.67
C ASN A 135 12.78 22.62 -16.73
N HIS A 136 13.24 22.31 -17.94
CA HIS A 136 14.67 22.26 -18.24
C HIS A 136 15.21 23.70 -18.21
N GLY A 137 15.56 24.19 -17.02
CA GLY A 137 16.11 25.52 -16.82
C GLY A 137 17.32 25.46 -15.91
N GLU A 138 18.52 25.42 -16.51
CA GLU A 138 19.75 25.81 -15.84
C GLU A 138 19.55 27.24 -15.29
N THR A 139 19.52 27.38 -13.96
CA THR A 139 19.53 28.70 -13.32
C THR A 139 20.61 28.72 -12.25
N ASN A 140 21.63 29.53 -12.53
CA ASN A 140 22.65 29.95 -11.58
C ASN A 140 22.00 30.83 -10.50
N GLU A 141 21.77 30.27 -9.33
CA GLU A 141 21.65 31.05 -8.09
C GLU A 141 22.63 30.51 -7.05
N GLU A 142 23.86 31.01 -7.14
CA GLU A 142 24.74 31.10 -5.98
C GLU A 142 24.17 32.18 -5.05
N ASN A 143 23.66 31.81 -3.87
CA ASN A 143 24.02 32.48 -2.62
C ASN A 143 23.42 31.83 -1.35
N LYS A 144 24.36 31.50 -0.44
CA LYS A 144 24.29 31.53 1.04
C LYS A 144 23.47 30.46 1.78
N HIS A 145 23.98 29.23 1.77
CA HIS A 145 24.06 28.40 2.98
C HIS A 145 25.49 27.85 3.12
N PRO A 146 26.07 27.75 4.34
CA PRO A 146 27.46 27.40 4.51
C PRO A 146 27.69 25.91 4.20
N SER A 147 28.67 25.63 3.33
CA SER A 147 29.41 24.37 3.22
C SER A 147 28.64 23.04 3.21
N VAL A 148 27.47 22.95 2.57
CA VAL A 148 26.82 21.65 2.35
C VAL A 148 27.20 21.11 0.97
N THR A 149 28.07 20.13 0.93
CA THR A 149 28.46 19.43 -0.29
C THR A 149 27.26 18.63 -0.80
N PRO A 150 26.77 18.86 -2.03
CA PRO A 150 25.68 18.06 -2.58
C PRO A 150 26.19 16.65 -2.90
N LEU A 151 25.53 15.62 -2.35
CA LEU A 151 25.76 14.21 -2.70
C LEU A 151 24.68 13.79 -3.70
N ASN A 152 25.07 13.39 -4.91
CA ASN A 152 24.15 13.00 -5.99
C ASN A 152 23.03 14.03 -6.27
N GLY A 153 23.24 15.31 -5.97
CA GLY A 153 22.28 16.41 -6.20
C GLY A 153 21.38 16.78 -5.01
N ILE A 154 21.42 16.04 -3.90
CA ILE A 154 20.72 16.37 -2.64
C ILE A 154 21.71 16.81 -1.54
N TYR A 155 21.21 17.50 -0.52
CA TYR A 155 22.04 18.01 0.58
C TYR A 155 22.41 16.92 1.59
N LYS A 156 23.67 16.90 2.03
CA LYS A 156 24.12 16.12 3.20
C LYS A 156 23.94 16.93 4.48
N VAL A 157 23.33 16.36 5.51
CA VAL A 157 23.13 16.99 6.82
C VAL A 157 23.66 16.10 7.95
N ASP A 158 23.93 16.71 9.10
CA ASP A 158 24.44 16.01 10.29
C ASP A 158 23.31 15.63 11.28
N GLY A 159 22.11 16.19 11.14
CA GLY A 159 20.97 15.82 11.95
C GLY A 159 19.63 16.45 11.56
N TYR A 160 18.59 16.08 12.30
CA TYR A 160 17.20 16.48 12.07
C TYR A 160 16.98 18.01 12.07
N GLU A 161 17.58 18.73 13.01
CA GLU A 161 17.40 20.19 13.10
C GLU A 161 17.97 20.90 11.86
N ASP A 162 19.09 20.42 11.34
CA ASP A 162 19.69 20.95 10.10
C ASP A 162 18.83 20.59 8.89
N ALA A 163 18.28 19.36 8.84
CA ALA A 163 17.34 18.94 7.80
C ALA A 163 16.12 19.87 7.72
N MET A 164 15.54 20.21 8.87
CA MET A 164 14.37 21.08 8.95
C MET A 164 14.63 22.49 8.43
N SER A 165 15.86 22.98 8.50
CA SER A 165 16.25 24.28 7.93
C SER A 165 16.35 24.30 6.41
N LEU A 166 16.53 23.13 5.78
CA LEU A 166 16.73 22.98 4.33
C LEU A 166 15.44 22.64 3.58
N PHE A 167 14.45 22.06 4.25
CA PHE A 167 13.16 21.78 3.61
C PHE A 167 12.45 23.07 3.22
N SER A 168 12.00 23.14 1.95
CA SER A 168 11.32 24.34 1.43
C SER A 168 10.05 24.69 2.21
N ARG A 169 9.41 23.70 2.85
CA ARG A 169 8.26 23.86 3.75
C ARG A 169 8.38 22.88 4.91
N PRO A 170 8.03 23.27 6.15
CA PRO A 170 7.76 22.31 7.21
C PRO A 170 6.49 21.55 6.84
N GLN A 171 6.65 20.36 6.26
CA GLN A 171 5.52 19.52 5.87
C GLN A 171 5.00 18.74 7.07
N LEU A 172 3.74 18.33 7.00
CA LEU A 172 3.04 17.64 8.10
C LEU A 172 3.57 16.21 8.33
N GLN A 173 4.23 15.61 7.34
CA GLN A 173 4.72 14.23 7.39
C GLN A 173 6.23 14.18 7.15
N LEU A 174 6.92 13.45 8.03
CA LEU A 174 8.34 13.16 7.93
C LEU A 174 8.52 11.65 7.75
N ILE A 175 9.20 11.27 6.68
CA ILE A 175 9.55 9.87 6.40
C ILE A 175 11.05 9.70 6.61
N LEU A 176 11.42 8.80 7.52
CA LEU A 176 12.80 8.40 7.71
C LEU A 176 13.05 7.11 6.91
N VAL A 177 13.98 7.15 5.97
CA VAL A 177 14.38 6.01 5.15
C VAL A 177 15.74 5.52 5.64
N CYS A 178 15.76 4.32 6.22
CA CYS A 178 16.97 3.65 6.71
C CYS A 178 17.50 2.70 5.63
N GLY A 179 18.62 3.06 5.02
CA GLY A 179 19.26 2.30 3.95
C GLY A 179 19.25 3.01 2.59
N TRP A 180 19.83 2.35 1.59
CA TRP A 180 19.95 2.88 0.24
C TRP A 180 19.78 1.77 -0.80
N VAL A 181 18.93 2.00 -1.81
CA VAL A 181 18.70 1.06 -2.92
C VAL A 181 19.34 1.54 -4.22
N VAL A 182 19.47 0.64 -5.19
CA VAL A 182 20.11 0.93 -6.48
C VAL A 182 19.41 2.07 -7.24
N ASP A 183 18.08 2.04 -7.28
CA ASP A 183 17.27 3.05 -7.97
C ASP A 183 16.49 3.92 -6.97
N MET A 184 17.24 4.71 -6.18
CA MET A 184 16.65 5.69 -5.27
C MET A 184 15.78 6.72 -6.01
N HIS A 185 16.09 7.03 -7.27
CA HIS A 185 15.31 8.00 -8.05
C HIS A 185 13.88 7.49 -8.25
N ARG A 186 13.69 6.24 -8.70
CA ARG A 186 12.36 5.67 -8.88
C ARG A 186 11.63 5.51 -7.54
N PHE A 187 12.33 5.08 -6.49
CA PHE A 187 11.76 4.98 -5.14
C PHE A 187 11.20 6.32 -4.65
N LEU A 188 11.99 7.40 -4.75
CA LEU A 188 11.58 8.74 -4.33
C LEU A 188 10.49 9.33 -5.24
N THR A 189 10.53 9.04 -6.54
CA THR A 189 9.47 9.44 -7.48
C THR A 189 8.11 8.89 -7.05
N SER A 190 8.06 7.60 -6.67
CA SER A 190 6.82 6.97 -6.19
C SER A 190 6.41 7.46 -4.80
N LEU A 191 7.37 7.79 -3.93
CA LEU A 191 7.10 8.23 -2.56
C LEU A 191 6.57 9.68 -2.48
N LEU A 192 7.04 10.55 -3.37
CA LEU A 192 6.78 12.00 -3.33
C LEU A 192 5.64 12.45 -4.24
N VAL A 193 4.81 11.53 -4.75
CA VAL A 193 3.71 11.83 -5.69
C VAL A 193 2.77 12.94 -5.19
N ASP A 194 2.49 12.96 -3.88
CA ASP A 194 1.57 13.93 -3.27
C ASP A 194 2.25 15.22 -2.78
N ASN A 195 3.58 15.35 -2.94
CA ASN A 195 4.38 16.53 -2.59
C ASN A 195 4.17 17.07 -1.16
N ASN A 196 3.76 16.21 -0.23
CA ASN A 196 3.41 16.59 1.14
C ASN A 196 4.24 15.87 2.21
N THR A 197 5.31 15.18 1.78
CA THR A 197 6.22 14.39 2.61
C THR A 197 7.67 14.87 2.50
N ASN A 198 8.28 15.19 3.65
CA ASN A 198 9.71 15.44 3.76
C ASN A 198 10.42 14.12 4.05
N VAL A 199 11.58 13.89 3.45
CA VAL A 199 12.29 12.62 3.52
C VAL A 199 13.73 12.82 4.00
N ILE A 200 14.13 12.02 5.00
CA ILE A 200 15.52 11.92 5.43
C ILE A 200 16.02 10.52 5.07
N CYS A 201 17.04 10.43 4.24
CA CYS A 201 17.70 9.17 3.89
C CYS A 201 18.93 8.98 4.78
N LEU A 202 18.87 8.01 5.69
CA LEU A 202 19.97 7.60 6.58
C LEU A 202 20.66 6.37 5.99
N ALA A 203 21.90 6.52 5.53
CA ALA A 203 22.70 5.40 5.04
C ALA A 203 24.22 5.66 5.17
N PRO A 204 25.05 4.61 5.32
CA PRO A 204 26.50 4.77 5.35
C PRO A 204 27.03 5.34 4.03
N LEU A 205 27.93 6.33 4.08
CA LEU A 205 28.48 6.98 2.88
C LEU A 205 29.11 5.99 1.88
N ASP A 206 29.86 5.00 2.37
CA ASP A 206 30.51 3.99 1.54
C ASP A 206 29.53 3.24 0.63
N LEU A 207 28.29 3.02 1.10
CA LEU A 207 27.24 2.35 0.34
C LEU A 207 26.72 3.25 -0.78
N VAL A 208 26.48 4.53 -0.46
CA VAL A 208 25.91 5.50 -1.39
C VAL A 208 26.87 5.82 -2.53
N GLU A 209 28.17 5.95 -2.23
CA GLU A 209 29.21 6.19 -3.25
C GLU A 209 29.45 4.95 -4.13
N GLY A 210 29.27 3.74 -3.60
CA GLY A 210 29.43 2.49 -4.34
C GLY A 210 28.30 2.19 -5.33
N ILE A 211 27.13 2.81 -5.16
CA ILE A 211 25.94 2.58 -5.98
C ILE A 211 25.78 3.75 -6.95
N GLY A 212 26.00 3.50 -8.25
CA GLY A 212 25.75 4.50 -9.28
C GLY A 212 24.26 4.83 -9.40
N SER A 213 23.82 5.93 -8.78
CA SER A 213 22.43 6.40 -8.86
C SER A 213 22.27 7.51 -9.89
N LEU A 214 21.08 7.59 -10.50
CA LEU A 214 20.63 8.78 -11.21
C LEU A 214 20.71 10.02 -10.30
N PRO A 215 20.94 11.23 -10.85
CA PRO A 215 20.99 12.44 -10.06
C PRO A 215 19.64 12.70 -9.39
N LEU A 216 19.66 12.93 -8.08
CA LEU A 216 18.49 13.20 -7.24
C LEU A 216 18.20 14.69 -7.11
N SER A 217 18.80 15.53 -7.96
CA SER A 217 18.69 17.00 -7.91
C SER A 217 17.25 17.52 -7.94
N SER A 218 16.34 16.81 -8.62
CA SER A 218 14.90 17.13 -8.69
C SER A 218 14.22 17.11 -7.31
N PHE A 219 14.79 16.39 -6.33
CA PHE A 219 14.20 16.19 -5.00
C PHE A 219 14.83 17.06 -3.91
N ARG A 220 15.76 17.96 -4.26
CA ARG A 220 16.57 18.77 -3.31
C ARG A 220 15.73 19.60 -2.33
N HIS A 221 14.48 19.88 -2.65
CA HIS A 221 13.56 20.68 -1.83
C HIS A 221 12.85 19.89 -0.72
N ALA A 222 12.82 18.55 -0.82
CA ALA A 222 12.05 17.67 0.06
C ALA A 222 12.86 16.49 0.61
N VAL A 223 14.04 16.21 0.04
CA VAL A 223 14.88 15.06 0.40
C VAL A 223 16.25 15.54 0.84
N VAL A 224 16.70 15.04 1.99
CA VAL A 224 18.06 15.22 2.49
C VAL A 224 18.71 13.87 2.78
N TYR A 225 20.03 13.84 2.71
CA TYR A 225 20.85 12.68 3.05
C TYR A 225 21.56 12.91 4.37
N MET A 226 21.66 11.87 5.19
CA MET A 226 22.46 11.86 6.41
C MET A 226 23.32 10.61 6.45
N ASP A 227 24.59 10.82 6.77
CA ASP A 227 25.59 9.76 6.83
C ASP A 227 25.59 9.12 8.22
N GLY A 228 25.41 7.81 8.25
CA GLY A 228 25.40 7.06 9.49
C GLY A 228 24.82 5.66 9.35
N SER A 229 24.82 4.91 10.45
CA SER A 229 24.23 3.58 10.51
C SER A 229 22.89 3.59 11.23
N ALA A 230 21.87 3.02 10.60
CA ALA A 230 20.57 2.79 11.26
C ALA A 230 20.66 1.75 12.40
N MET A 231 21.77 1.02 12.53
CA MET A 231 22.00 0.09 13.65
C MET A 231 22.51 0.79 14.93
N ASP A 232 22.77 2.10 14.88
CA ASP A 232 23.16 2.89 16.04
C ASP A 232 22.01 3.76 16.54
N ILE A 233 21.74 3.68 17.85
CA ILE A 233 20.65 4.40 18.51
C ILE A 233 20.86 5.92 18.43
N ASN A 234 22.09 6.41 18.64
CA ASN A 234 22.35 7.85 18.65
C ASN A 234 22.14 8.45 17.26
N THR A 235 22.58 7.72 16.23
CA THR A 235 22.36 8.09 14.83
C THR A 235 20.86 8.14 14.50
N LEU A 236 20.08 7.11 14.89
CA LEU A 236 18.62 7.10 14.70
C LEU A 236 17.91 8.27 15.41
N VAL A 237 18.30 8.58 16.64
CA VAL A 237 17.73 9.72 17.39
C VAL A 237 18.07 11.04 16.70
N THR A 238 19.32 11.21 16.28
CA THR A 238 19.78 12.40 15.53
C THR A 238 19.07 12.52 14.16
N ALA A 239 18.73 11.39 13.54
CA ALA A 239 17.96 11.31 12.29
C ALA A 239 16.52 11.83 12.40
N GLY A 240 16.01 11.99 13.62
CA GLY A 240 14.62 12.37 13.86
C GLY A 240 13.64 11.19 13.89
N VAL A 241 14.08 10.00 14.36
CA VAL A 241 13.20 8.82 14.52
C VAL A 241 11.96 9.11 15.40
N LEU A 242 12.09 10.03 16.37
CA LEU A 242 11.01 10.47 17.27
C LEU A 242 10.11 11.55 16.65
N GLN A 243 10.40 12.01 15.44
CA GLN A 243 9.62 13.00 14.70
C GLN A 243 9.02 12.39 13.43
N ALA A 244 9.53 11.23 13.01
CA ALA A 244 9.06 10.52 11.85
C ALA A 244 7.62 10.02 12.04
N THR A 245 6.76 10.28 11.05
CA THR A 245 5.42 9.69 10.98
C THR A 245 5.45 8.28 10.40
N CYS A 246 6.44 8.00 9.55
CA CYS A 246 6.68 6.69 8.98
C CYS A 246 8.18 6.43 8.87
N ILE A 247 8.61 5.20 9.14
CA ILE A 247 10.00 4.75 9.00
C ILE A 247 10.03 3.62 7.98
N VAL A 248 10.84 3.76 6.93
CA VAL A 248 11.05 2.71 5.93
C VAL A 248 12.44 2.13 6.14
N VAL A 249 12.53 0.83 6.38
CA VAL A 249 13.80 0.12 6.54
C VAL A 249 14.04 -0.73 5.31
N LEU A 250 14.97 -0.30 4.46
CA LEU A 250 15.28 -0.95 3.18
C LEU A 250 16.20 -2.16 3.37
N ASN A 251 16.08 -3.16 2.49
CA ASN A 251 16.95 -4.32 2.50
C ASN A 251 18.32 -4.03 1.88
N SER A 252 19.07 -3.15 2.53
CA SER A 252 20.43 -2.77 2.17
C SER A 252 21.37 -2.97 3.35
N GLU A 253 22.69 -2.90 3.11
CA GLU A 253 23.65 -2.86 4.22
C GLU A 253 23.41 -1.62 5.07
N GLN A 254 23.16 -1.81 6.37
CA GLN A 254 22.84 -0.73 7.30
C GLN A 254 24.08 -0.24 8.05
N SER A 255 25.21 -0.94 7.95
CA SER A 255 26.48 -0.61 8.60
C SER A 255 27.57 -0.36 7.55
N ALA A 256 28.49 0.55 7.84
CA ALA A 256 29.67 0.80 7.02
C ALA A 256 30.53 -0.47 6.88
N LEU A 257 31.24 -0.60 5.74
CA LEU A 257 32.11 -1.73 5.41
C LEU A 257 33.40 -1.70 6.26
N ALA A 258 33.30 -2.02 7.54
CA ALA A 258 34.47 -2.32 8.33
C ALA A 258 35.01 -3.71 7.92
N SER A 259 36.13 -3.72 7.18
CA SER A 259 36.90 -4.91 6.82
C SER A 259 37.00 -5.90 8.00
N ASN A 260 36.49 -7.13 7.80
CA ASN A 260 36.66 -8.33 8.64
C ASN A 260 35.67 -8.62 9.79
N LYS A 261 34.40 -8.22 9.75
CA LYS A 261 33.38 -8.80 10.65
C LYS A 261 32.42 -9.73 9.89
N ARG A 262 32.01 -10.83 10.54
CA ARG A 262 30.90 -11.66 10.06
C ARG A 262 29.66 -10.77 10.03
N HIS A 263 29.30 -10.29 8.85
CA HIS A 263 28.13 -9.45 8.68
C HIS A 263 26.88 -10.27 8.98
N LEU A 264 25.98 -9.68 9.76
CA LEU A 264 24.62 -10.19 9.87
C LEU A 264 23.99 -10.18 8.46
N SER A 265 23.11 -11.14 8.16
CA SER A 265 22.34 -11.08 6.93
C SER A 265 21.58 -9.76 6.86
N LYS A 266 21.36 -9.24 5.65
CA LYS A 266 20.66 -7.96 5.48
C LYS A 266 19.28 -7.96 6.14
N ASP A 267 18.52 -9.06 5.97
CA ASP A 267 17.26 -9.27 6.68
C ASP A 267 17.43 -9.15 8.21
N SER A 268 18.47 -9.76 8.79
CA SER A 268 18.74 -9.64 10.23
C SER A 268 19.05 -8.20 10.65
N GLN A 269 19.70 -7.41 9.79
CA GLN A 269 19.95 -5.99 10.04
C GLN A 269 18.63 -5.21 10.03
N VAL A 270 17.73 -5.46 9.07
CA VAL A 270 16.39 -4.85 9.00
C VAL A 270 15.59 -5.14 10.26
N LEU A 271 15.53 -6.41 10.68
CA LEU A 271 14.85 -6.83 11.92
C LEU A 271 15.43 -6.12 13.15
N PHE A 272 16.76 -6.04 13.22
CA PHE A 272 17.45 -5.39 14.34
C PHE A 272 17.13 -3.90 14.42
N VAL A 273 17.14 -3.18 13.28
CA VAL A 273 16.75 -1.76 13.21
C VAL A 273 15.32 -1.56 13.73
N ARG A 274 14.36 -2.41 13.34
CA ARG A 274 12.99 -2.33 13.89
C ARG A 274 12.97 -2.50 15.42
N HIS A 275 13.71 -3.46 15.96
CA HIS A 275 13.78 -3.66 17.40
C HIS A 275 14.39 -2.44 18.11
N LEU A 276 15.41 -1.81 17.53
CA LEU A 276 15.97 -0.57 18.05
C LEU A 276 14.96 0.57 18.04
N VAL A 277 14.24 0.77 16.93
CA VAL A 277 13.20 1.80 16.83
C VAL A 277 12.12 1.59 17.89
N LYS A 278 11.62 0.35 18.04
CA LYS A 278 10.64 0.03 19.10
C LYS A 278 11.20 0.30 20.51
N HIS A 279 12.46 -0.05 20.75
CA HIS A 279 13.11 0.22 22.03
C HIS A 279 13.25 1.73 22.30
N ILE A 280 13.59 2.53 21.29
CA ILE A 280 13.66 3.99 21.38
C ILE A 280 12.28 4.56 21.71
N ASP A 281 11.23 4.09 21.05
CA ASP A 281 9.86 4.55 21.28
C ASP A 281 9.37 4.27 22.71
N VAL A 282 9.61 3.05 23.22
CA VAL A 282 9.29 2.67 24.61
C VAL A 282 10.07 3.51 25.62
N THR A 283 11.35 3.79 25.36
CA THR A 283 12.21 4.52 26.30
C THR A 283 11.95 6.03 26.32
N HIS A 284 11.50 6.61 25.20
CA HIS A 284 11.32 8.06 25.05
C HIS A 284 9.85 8.50 25.00
N SER A 285 8.91 7.57 25.23
CA SER A 285 7.45 7.76 25.11
C SER A 285 6.94 9.10 25.67
N ARG A 286 6.76 10.05 24.75
CA ARG A 286 5.94 11.28 24.86
C ARG A 286 4.93 11.39 23.72
N GLN A 287 4.91 10.43 22.79
CA GLN A 287 4.02 10.44 21.64
C GLN A 287 2.69 9.75 21.96
N SER A 288 1.59 10.29 21.44
CA SER A 288 0.25 9.71 21.61
C SER A 288 -0.12 8.72 20.50
N ARG A 289 0.75 8.50 19.50
CA ARG A 289 0.51 7.63 18.34
C ARG A 289 1.75 6.79 18.05
N PRO A 290 1.61 5.48 17.79
CA PRO A 290 2.71 4.61 17.41
C PRO A 290 3.25 5.01 16.03
N VAL A 291 4.56 4.95 15.85
CA VAL A 291 5.21 5.20 14.56
C VAL A 291 4.96 4.01 13.62
N HIS A 292 4.56 4.29 12.38
CA HIS A 292 4.40 3.25 11.37
C HIS A 292 5.77 2.85 10.80
N ILE A 293 6.09 1.55 10.83
CA ILE A 293 7.38 1.02 10.34
C ILE A 293 7.10 0.08 9.18
N ILE A 294 7.72 0.33 8.03
CA ILE A 294 7.67 -0.53 6.84
C ILE A 294 9.05 -1.16 6.65
N MET A 295 9.13 -2.48 6.63
CA MET A 295 10.37 -3.23 6.43
C MET A 295 10.38 -3.92 5.07
N ASP A 296 11.46 -3.77 4.34
CA ASP A 296 11.77 -4.58 3.15
C ASP A 296 12.62 -5.79 3.57
N ILE A 297 12.12 -7.00 3.34
CA ILE A 297 12.75 -8.27 3.73
C ILE A 297 12.83 -9.18 2.51
N GLN A 298 13.94 -9.89 2.34
CA GLN A 298 14.10 -10.80 1.22
C GLN A 298 13.30 -12.08 1.43
N HIS A 299 13.51 -12.75 2.57
CA HIS A 299 12.95 -14.06 2.85
C HIS A 299 11.80 -14.02 3.86
N SER A 300 10.69 -14.65 3.50
CA SER A 300 9.51 -14.81 4.37
C SER A 300 9.77 -15.55 5.69
N SER A 301 10.82 -16.38 5.76
CA SER A 301 11.19 -17.13 6.97
C SER A 301 11.53 -16.23 8.16
N CYS A 302 11.94 -14.98 7.92
CA CYS A 302 12.27 -14.01 8.96
C CYS A 302 11.06 -13.55 9.78
N LEU A 303 9.83 -13.76 9.28
CA LEU A 303 8.60 -13.38 9.97
C LEU A 303 8.37 -14.14 11.28
N GLU A 304 8.96 -15.32 11.42
CA GLU A 304 8.92 -16.11 12.67
C GLU A 304 9.42 -15.28 13.86
N TYR A 305 10.48 -14.49 13.67
CA TYR A 305 11.10 -13.72 14.74
C TYR A 305 10.31 -12.46 15.12
N LEU A 306 9.35 -12.08 14.27
CA LEU A 306 8.57 -10.85 14.42
C LEU A 306 7.17 -11.08 14.94
N ASP A 307 6.55 -12.19 14.53
CA ASP A 307 5.13 -12.41 14.71
C ASP A 307 4.80 -13.75 15.41
N PRO A 308 4.65 -13.72 16.75
CA PRO A 308 4.18 -14.87 17.52
C PRO A 308 2.79 -15.39 17.11
N SER A 309 1.96 -14.55 16.46
CA SER A 309 0.64 -14.97 16.00
C SER A 309 0.74 -16.03 14.89
N LEU A 310 1.83 -16.06 14.14
CA LEU A 310 2.05 -17.06 13.09
C LEU A 310 2.08 -18.47 13.69
N VAL A 311 2.80 -18.66 14.81
CA VAL A 311 2.84 -19.95 15.53
C VAL A 311 1.45 -20.34 16.04
N SER A 312 0.72 -19.37 16.60
CA SER A 312 -0.64 -19.61 17.15
C SER A 312 -1.67 -19.92 16.05
N SER A 313 -1.57 -19.24 14.89
CA SER A 313 -2.41 -19.48 13.72
C SER A 313 -2.24 -20.89 13.16
N MET A 314 -1.03 -21.44 13.27
CA MET A 314 -0.71 -22.80 12.84
C MET A 314 -1.20 -23.85 13.82
N ASP A 315 -1.13 -23.61 15.12
CA ASP A 315 -1.75 -24.49 16.10
C ASP A 315 -3.27 -24.58 15.91
N ALA A 316 -3.90 -23.47 15.51
CA ALA A 316 -5.32 -23.42 15.21
C ALA A 316 -5.69 -24.12 13.88
N SER A 317 -4.90 -23.94 12.81
CA SER A 317 -5.19 -24.49 11.48
C SER A 317 -4.73 -25.94 11.29
N CYS A 318 -3.60 -26.32 11.90
CA CYS A 318 -2.92 -27.60 11.73
C CYS A 318 -2.75 -28.32 13.08
N LYS A 319 -3.69 -29.19 13.45
CA LYS A 319 -3.58 -30.05 14.65
C LYS A 319 -2.24 -30.84 14.67
N ARG A 320 -1.27 -30.43 15.50
CA ARG A 320 0.04 -31.04 15.96
C ARG A 320 0.89 -31.93 15.03
N HIS A 321 0.39 -32.48 13.93
CA HIS A 321 1.07 -33.45 13.07
C HIS A 321 1.79 -32.83 11.87
N ALA A 322 1.75 -31.51 11.69
CA ALA A 322 2.35 -30.82 10.54
C ALA A 322 3.29 -29.65 10.91
N MET A 323 3.69 -29.51 12.18
CA MET A 323 4.57 -28.42 12.64
C MET A 323 5.96 -28.43 11.95
N ASN A 324 6.39 -29.59 11.44
CA ASN A 324 7.62 -29.72 10.64
C ASN A 324 7.44 -29.27 9.16
N ARG A 325 6.23 -28.89 8.71
CA ARG A 325 5.94 -28.41 7.34
C ARG A 325 5.75 -26.89 7.20
N LEU A 326 5.66 -26.18 8.32
CA LEU A 326 5.76 -24.70 8.43
C LEU A 326 6.84 -24.12 7.50
N TRP A 327 7.96 -24.83 7.42
CA TRP A 327 9.22 -24.41 6.81
C TRP A 327 9.32 -24.63 5.30
N GLN A 328 8.33 -25.29 4.69
CA GLN A 328 8.30 -25.60 3.25
C GLN A 328 7.15 -24.91 2.52
N ASN A 329 6.19 -24.31 3.25
CA ASN A 329 5.00 -23.70 2.69
C ASN A 329 5.15 -22.18 2.58
N PHE A 330 5.69 -21.72 1.45
CA PHE A 330 5.84 -20.30 1.08
C PHE A 330 4.54 -19.48 1.04
N GLY A 331 3.37 -20.03 1.38
CA GLY A 331 2.09 -19.31 1.40
C GLY A 331 1.59 -18.91 2.80
N GLU A 332 2.11 -19.56 3.85
CA GLU A 332 1.59 -19.43 5.22
C GLU A 332 1.99 -18.10 5.89
N PHE A 333 2.99 -17.40 5.34
CA PHE A 333 3.37 -16.09 5.86
C PHE A 333 2.35 -14.99 5.56
N MET A 334 1.50 -15.19 4.55
CA MET A 334 0.47 -14.22 4.16
C MET A 334 -0.61 -14.03 5.23
N THR A 335 -0.75 -14.97 6.16
CA THR A 335 -1.69 -14.87 7.30
C THR A 335 -1.07 -14.24 8.55
N SER A 336 0.19 -13.80 8.49
CA SER A 336 0.84 -13.04 9.57
C SER A 336 0.15 -11.69 9.78
N TYR A 337 0.04 -11.25 11.03
CA TYR A 337 -0.45 -9.91 11.37
C TYR A 337 0.51 -8.81 10.92
N GLU A 338 1.82 -9.06 10.92
CA GLU A 338 2.79 -8.08 10.40
C GLU A 338 2.63 -7.91 8.87
N MET A 339 2.33 -9.00 8.16
CA MET A 339 1.99 -8.95 6.74
C MET A 339 0.65 -8.25 6.49
N ALA A 340 -0.40 -8.64 7.22
CA ALA A 340 -1.74 -8.08 7.09
C ALA A 340 -1.83 -6.60 7.52
N SER A 341 -0.92 -6.13 8.37
CA SER A 341 -0.82 -4.72 8.76
C SER A 341 -0.11 -3.83 7.73
N GLY A 342 0.52 -4.42 6.71
CA GLY A 342 1.30 -3.65 5.72
C GLY A 342 2.62 -3.10 6.26
N THR A 343 3.09 -3.61 7.40
CA THR A 343 4.38 -3.19 8.01
C THR A 343 5.58 -3.92 7.41
N ILE A 344 5.35 -4.94 6.58
CA ILE A 344 6.40 -5.75 5.98
C ILE A 344 6.10 -5.97 4.50
N PHE A 345 7.12 -5.75 3.69
CA PHE A 345 7.17 -6.11 2.29
C PHE A 345 8.17 -7.25 2.11
N VAL A 346 7.70 -8.42 1.68
CA VAL A 346 8.53 -9.59 1.43
C VAL A 346 8.79 -9.73 -0.07
N GLN A 347 10.05 -9.72 -0.48
CA GLN A 347 10.42 -9.80 -1.90
C GLN A 347 9.97 -11.11 -2.57
N ASP A 348 9.87 -12.21 -1.81
CA ASP A 348 9.32 -13.49 -2.29
C ASP A 348 7.92 -13.34 -2.94
N MET A 349 7.14 -12.32 -2.56
CA MET A 349 5.82 -12.06 -3.16
C MET A 349 5.90 -11.74 -4.67
N LEU A 350 7.03 -11.20 -5.12
CA LEU A 350 7.23 -10.86 -6.53
C LEU A 350 7.32 -12.11 -7.42
N TYR A 351 7.64 -13.29 -6.87
CA TYR A 351 7.57 -14.55 -7.63
C TYR A 351 6.15 -14.87 -8.09
N GLY A 352 5.13 -14.50 -7.32
CA GLY A 352 3.73 -14.62 -7.74
C GLY A 352 3.45 -13.76 -8.98
N LEU A 353 3.93 -12.51 -8.98
CA LEU A 353 3.79 -11.61 -10.13
C LEU A 353 4.52 -12.15 -11.37
N LEU A 354 5.71 -12.72 -11.21
CA LEU A 354 6.45 -13.37 -12.29
C LEU A 354 5.67 -14.55 -12.87
N ALA A 355 5.09 -15.41 -12.02
CA ALA A 355 4.28 -16.54 -12.45
C ALA A 355 3.04 -16.08 -13.25
N HIS A 356 2.34 -15.03 -12.79
CA HIS A 356 1.21 -14.44 -13.50
C HIS A 356 1.61 -13.77 -14.82
N SER A 357 2.83 -13.23 -14.90
CA SER A 357 3.35 -12.59 -16.13
C SER A 357 3.84 -13.60 -17.16
N TYR A 358 4.26 -14.79 -16.71
CA TYR A 358 4.86 -15.80 -17.59
C TYR A 358 3.83 -16.56 -18.42
N VAL A 359 2.60 -16.73 -17.92
CA VAL A 359 1.52 -17.43 -18.64
C VAL A 359 0.63 -16.39 -19.32
N PRO A 360 0.77 -16.14 -20.63
CA PRO A 360 -0.07 -15.18 -21.32
C PRO A 360 -1.49 -15.74 -21.43
N SER A 361 -2.36 -15.31 -20.52
CA SER A 361 -3.81 -15.48 -20.68
C SER A 361 -4.46 -14.13 -20.90
N SER A 362 -5.53 -14.10 -21.68
CA SER A 362 -6.34 -12.88 -21.89
C SER A 362 -6.83 -12.26 -20.56
N ASN A 363 -7.02 -13.10 -19.54
CA ASN A 363 -7.55 -12.72 -18.24
C ASN A 363 -6.46 -12.49 -17.17
N SER A 364 -5.19 -12.81 -17.45
CA SER A 364 -4.11 -12.58 -16.48
C SER A 364 -3.67 -11.12 -16.44
N VAL A 365 -3.38 -10.66 -15.23
CA VAL A 365 -2.74 -9.37 -14.97
C VAL A 365 -1.26 -9.62 -14.79
N GLY A 366 -0.47 -9.19 -15.77
CA GLY A 366 0.99 -9.29 -15.74
C GLY A 366 1.64 -8.06 -15.11
N TYR A 367 2.97 -8.12 -15.01
CA TYR A 367 3.83 -7.03 -14.56
C TYR A 367 3.60 -5.74 -15.34
N ASP A 368 3.31 -5.81 -16.64
CA ASP A 368 3.04 -4.63 -17.47
C ASP A 368 1.86 -3.80 -16.94
N THR A 369 0.82 -4.49 -16.47
CA THR A 369 -0.42 -3.87 -16.00
C THR A 369 -0.23 -3.28 -14.61
N ILE A 370 0.49 -4.00 -13.73
CA ILE A 370 0.87 -3.50 -12.41
C ILE A 370 1.83 -2.31 -12.53
N GLN A 371 2.79 -2.35 -13.45
CA GLN A 371 3.67 -1.23 -13.71
C GLN A 371 2.88 0.00 -14.15
N LYS A 372 1.92 -0.12 -15.09
CA LYS A 372 1.05 0.99 -15.50
C LYS A 372 0.14 1.50 -14.38
N LEU A 373 -0.21 0.63 -13.43
CA LEU A 373 -0.99 1.02 -12.26
C LEU A 373 -0.16 1.90 -11.31
N LEU A 374 1.12 1.57 -11.13
CA LEU A 374 2.06 2.25 -10.24
C LEU A 374 2.71 3.49 -10.88
N ASP A 375 3.00 3.43 -12.17
CA ASP A 375 3.57 4.53 -12.94
C ASP A 375 2.46 5.59 -13.14
N ASN A 376 2.38 6.54 -12.21
CA ASN A 376 1.53 7.72 -12.32
C ASN A 376 2.06 8.63 -13.43
N GLY A 377 1.64 8.38 -14.68
CA GLY A 377 1.96 9.24 -15.81
C GLY A 377 1.43 10.67 -15.62
N SER A 378 1.93 11.61 -16.42
CA SER A 378 1.56 13.03 -16.34
C SER A 378 0.07 13.30 -16.56
N THR A 379 -0.66 12.40 -17.23
CA THR A 379 -2.06 12.56 -17.62
C THR A 379 -3.07 11.74 -16.80
N ILE A 380 -2.67 10.63 -16.18
CA ILE A 380 -3.57 9.71 -15.46
C ILE A 380 -3.00 9.48 -14.06
N ARG A 381 -3.76 9.87 -13.03
CA ARG A 381 -3.38 9.65 -11.63
C ARG A 381 -4.27 8.61 -10.98
N ASN A 382 -3.72 7.42 -10.77
CA ASN A 382 -4.40 6.32 -10.10
C ASN A 382 -4.29 6.52 -8.58
N ARG A 383 -5.26 7.20 -7.99
CA ARG A 383 -5.25 7.55 -6.56
C ARG A 383 -6.07 6.56 -5.73
N ILE A 384 -5.40 5.97 -4.75
CA ILE A 384 -6.02 5.18 -3.69
C ILE A 384 -5.79 5.95 -2.39
N SER A 385 -6.88 6.32 -1.71
CA SER A 385 -6.84 7.06 -0.46
C SER A 385 -7.44 6.22 0.67
N LEU A 386 -7.07 6.57 1.89
CA LEU A 386 -7.65 6.01 3.11
C LEU A 386 -8.55 7.06 3.72
N GLU A 387 -9.83 6.74 3.88
CA GLU A 387 -10.84 7.67 4.38
C GLU A 387 -11.50 7.14 5.65
N ARG A 388 -11.91 8.06 6.53
CA ARG A 388 -12.69 7.69 7.70
C ARG A 388 -14.13 7.41 7.31
N ILE A 389 -14.66 6.30 7.80
CA ILE A 389 -16.04 5.92 7.52
C ILE A 389 -16.98 6.95 8.20
N PRO A 390 -17.94 7.54 7.46
CA PRO A 390 -18.92 8.45 8.04
C PRO A 390 -19.74 7.76 9.12
N ALA A 391 -19.98 8.45 10.25
CA ALA A 391 -20.67 7.87 11.42
C ALA A 391 -22.06 7.27 11.13
N LYS A 392 -22.71 7.67 10.03
CA LYS A 392 -23.98 7.08 9.53
C LYS A 392 -23.87 5.59 9.16
N PHE A 393 -22.65 5.10 8.90
CA PHE A 393 -22.39 3.71 8.50
C PHE A 393 -21.80 2.87 9.64
N ASN A 394 -21.71 3.42 10.86
CA ASN A 394 -21.26 2.65 12.01
C ASN A 394 -22.28 1.54 12.29
N HIS A 395 -21.81 0.29 12.39
CA HIS A 395 -22.63 -0.92 12.55
C HIS A 395 -23.50 -1.29 11.35
N GLU A 396 -23.38 -0.57 10.23
CA GLU A 396 -23.98 -0.97 8.96
C GLU A 396 -23.11 -2.00 8.23
N THR A 397 -23.66 -2.56 7.16
CA THR A 397 -22.93 -3.52 6.33
C THR A 397 -22.02 -2.82 5.31
N PHE A 398 -20.92 -3.47 4.94
CA PHE A 398 -20.02 -3.00 3.89
C PHE A 398 -20.75 -2.80 2.55
N LYS A 399 -21.77 -3.62 2.26
CA LYS A 399 -22.64 -3.43 1.09
C LYS A 399 -23.32 -2.05 1.07
N SER A 400 -23.86 -1.62 2.21
CA SER A 400 -24.51 -0.31 2.35
C SER A 400 -23.53 0.83 2.06
N LEU A 401 -22.31 0.72 2.63
CA LEU A 401 -21.22 1.68 2.44
C LEU A 401 -20.78 1.75 0.97
N PHE A 402 -20.53 0.59 0.35
CA PHE A 402 -20.05 0.46 -1.01
C PHE A 402 -21.06 1.04 -2.02
N ILE A 403 -22.35 0.68 -1.88
CA ILE A 403 -23.39 1.22 -2.76
C ILE A 403 -23.47 2.74 -2.62
N HIS A 404 -23.39 3.27 -1.40
CA HIS A 404 -23.41 4.71 -1.19
C HIS A 404 -22.22 5.42 -1.83
N HIS A 405 -21.00 4.94 -1.61
CA HIS A 405 -19.79 5.56 -2.15
C HIS A 405 -19.77 5.56 -3.67
N ILE A 406 -20.23 4.49 -4.32
CA ILE A 406 -20.30 4.45 -5.79
C ILE A 406 -21.40 5.35 -6.33
N SER A 407 -22.61 5.30 -5.74
CA SER A 407 -23.75 6.04 -6.28
C SER A 407 -23.68 7.54 -6.02
N VAL A 408 -23.14 7.96 -4.87
CA VAL A 408 -23.16 9.37 -4.43
C VAL A 408 -21.81 10.04 -4.60
N GLU A 409 -20.74 9.37 -4.20
CA GLU A 409 -19.38 9.95 -4.20
C GLU A 409 -18.55 9.53 -5.42
N HIS A 410 -19.04 8.58 -6.21
CA HIS A 410 -18.35 7.96 -7.34
C HIS A 410 -16.97 7.38 -6.96
N LYS A 411 -16.85 6.86 -5.73
CA LYS A 411 -15.64 6.20 -5.21
C LYS A 411 -15.85 4.70 -5.07
N ILE A 412 -14.79 3.91 -5.30
CA ILE A 412 -14.84 2.46 -5.19
C ILE A 412 -14.15 2.01 -3.91
N CYS A 413 -14.90 1.48 -2.95
CA CYS A 413 -14.30 0.92 -1.73
C CYS A 413 -13.70 -0.46 -2.03
N ILE A 414 -12.42 -0.67 -1.71
CA ILE A 414 -11.67 -1.90 -2.04
C ILE A 414 -11.21 -2.68 -0.80
N GLY A 415 -11.19 -2.04 0.38
CA GLY A 415 -10.74 -2.68 1.61
C GLY A 415 -11.05 -1.84 2.84
N ILE A 416 -10.89 -2.43 4.01
CA ILE A 416 -11.06 -1.78 5.32
C ILE A 416 -9.76 -1.91 6.09
N LEU A 417 -9.31 -0.81 6.69
CA LEU A 417 -8.28 -0.81 7.72
C LEU A 417 -8.98 -0.84 9.07
N ARG A 418 -8.80 -1.94 9.81
CA ARG A 418 -9.42 -2.14 11.12
C ARG A 418 -8.37 -2.25 12.21
N THR A 419 -8.60 -1.56 13.32
CA THR A 419 -7.79 -1.74 14.52
C THR A 419 -8.28 -2.94 15.33
N TYR A 420 -7.40 -3.94 15.46
CA TYR A 420 -7.58 -5.10 16.31
C TYR A 420 -6.70 -4.99 17.55
N GLN A 421 -7.20 -5.50 18.67
CA GLN A 421 -6.34 -5.78 19.82
C GLN A 421 -5.67 -7.13 19.58
N ASP A 422 -4.34 -7.14 19.55
CA ASP A 422 -3.55 -8.37 19.48
C ASP A 422 -3.84 -9.20 20.74
N PRO A 423 -4.50 -10.35 20.60
CA PRO A 423 -4.88 -11.19 21.73
C PRO A 423 -3.68 -11.81 22.45
N LEU A 424 -2.47 -11.78 21.85
CA LEU A 424 -1.25 -12.33 22.42
C LEU A 424 -0.39 -11.26 23.12
N ASN A 425 -0.31 -10.06 22.56
CA ASN A 425 0.57 -9.00 23.07
C ASN A 425 -0.16 -7.81 23.70
N SER A 426 -1.50 -7.79 23.72
CA SER A 426 -2.34 -6.67 24.19
C SER A 426 -2.06 -5.32 23.49
N GLU A 427 -1.23 -5.30 22.44
CA GLU A 427 -0.99 -4.15 21.58
C GLU A 427 -2.14 -3.99 20.58
N PHE A 428 -2.47 -2.77 20.19
CA PHE A 428 -3.40 -2.53 19.08
C PHE A 428 -2.63 -2.56 17.76
N LYS A 429 -3.12 -3.34 16.79
CA LYS A 429 -2.58 -3.40 15.43
C LYS A 429 -3.67 -3.06 14.43
N GLN A 430 -3.30 -2.29 13.40
CA GLN A 430 -4.18 -2.04 12.27
C GLN A 430 -3.97 -3.14 11.24
N LEU A 431 -5.03 -3.83 10.82
CA LEU A 431 -5.00 -4.90 9.83
C LEU A 431 -5.82 -4.51 8.61
N ILE A 432 -5.32 -4.85 7.42
CA ILE A 432 -5.95 -4.56 6.14
C ILE A 432 -6.82 -5.75 5.73
N LEU A 433 -8.12 -5.49 5.57
CA LEU A 433 -9.12 -6.45 5.11
C LEU A 433 -9.49 -6.12 3.66
N VAL A 434 -8.96 -6.91 2.72
CA VAL A 434 -9.18 -6.71 1.28
C VAL A 434 -10.55 -7.29 0.87
N ALA A 435 -11.27 -6.60 0.00
CA ALA A 435 -12.56 -7.03 -0.56
C ALA A 435 -13.52 -7.66 0.48
N PRO A 436 -13.93 -6.90 1.52
CA PRO A 436 -14.82 -7.42 2.57
C PRO A 436 -16.11 -8.00 2.00
N GLN A 437 -16.64 -9.02 2.66
CA GLN A 437 -17.92 -9.60 2.23
C GLN A 437 -19.06 -8.56 2.33
N PRO A 438 -20.09 -8.63 1.48
CA PRO A 438 -21.20 -7.68 1.52
C PRO A 438 -21.89 -7.58 2.90
N SER A 439 -21.91 -8.67 3.66
CA SER A 439 -22.48 -8.74 5.01
C SER A 439 -21.50 -8.38 6.14
N PHE A 440 -20.30 -7.89 5.80
CA PHE A 440 -19.30 -7.49 6.79
C PHE A 440 -19.79 -6.27 7.57
N ASN A 441 -19.72 -6.33 8.90
CA ASN A 441 -20.19 -5.25 9.77
C ASN A 441 -19.07 -4.24 10.02
N LEU A 442 -19.40 -2.94 9.89
CA LEU A 442 -18.46 -1.84 10.06
C LEU A 442 -18.38 -1.39 11.53
N HIS A 443 -17.19 -1.02 11.99
CA HIS A 443 -16.95 -0.47 13.32
C HIS A 443 -16.65 1.04 13.27
N PRO A 444 -16.87 1.78 14.37
CA PRO A 444 -16.66 3.24 14.39
C PRO A 444 -15.23 3.70 14.11
N ASP A 445 -14.24 2.88 14.44
CA ASP A 445 -12.82 3.17 14.26
C ASP A 445 -12.27 2.63 12.92
N ASP A 446 -13.12 2.04 12.09
CA ASP A 446 -12.71 1.53 10.78
C ASP A 446 -12.43 2.69 9.80
N GLU A 447 -11.38 2.53 9.01
CA GLU A 447 -11.06 3.37 7.87
C GLU A 447 -11.21 2.54 6.59
N VAL A 448 -11.56 3.17 5.47
CA VAL A 448 -11.86 2.50 4.20
C VAL A 448 -10.86 2.92 3.13
N TYR A 449 -10.29 1.94 2.43
CA TYR A 449 -9.49 2.18 1.23
C TYR A 449 -10.43 2.42 0.06
N VAL A 450 -10.31 3.59 -0.57
CA VAL A 450 -11.13 4.00 -1.70
C VAL A 450 -10.27 4.33 -2.91
N VAL A 451 -10.76 3.93 -4.08
CA VAL A 451 -10.21 4.35 -5.36
C VAL A 451 -10.93 5.64 -5.77
N GLU A 452 -10.18 6.73 -5.82
CA GLU A 452 -10.69 8.05 -6.17
C GLU A 452 -11.12 8.11 -7.64
N PRO A 453 -12.12 8.93 -7.98
CA PRO A 453 -12.56 9.10 -9.36
C PRO A 453 -11.46 9.73 -10.20
N ASN A 454 -11.17 9.11 -11.34
CA ASN A 454 -10.19 9.65 -12.28
C ASN A 454 -10.94 10.40 -13.39
N VAL A 455 -10.78 11.72 -13.41
CA VAL A 455 -11.34 12.56 -14.47
C VAL A 455 -10.30 12.63 -15.58
N VAL A 456 -10.41 11.72 -16.55
CA VAL A 456 -9.57 11.78 -17.75
C VAL A 456 -9.97 13.05 -18.53
N SER A 457 -9.09 14.05 -18.54
CA SER A 457 -9.27 15.21 -19.40
C SER A 457 -9.14 14.75 -20.86
N LYS A 458 -10.26 14.69 -21.57
CA LYS A 458 -10.29 14.42 -23.01
C LYS A 458 -9.69 15.56 -23.82
#